data_AF-W2ZJ07-F1
#
_entry.id   AF-W2ZJ07-F1
#
_cell.length_a   1.000
_cell.length_b   1.000
_cell.length_c   1.000
_cell.angle_alpha   90.00
_cell.angle_beta   90.00
_cell.angle_gamma   90.00
#
_symmetry.space_group_name_H-M   'P 1'
#
loop_
_entity.id
_entity.type
_entity.pdbx_description
1 polymer ?
#
loop_
_entity_poly.entity_id
_entity_poly.type
_entity_poly.pdbx_seq_one_letter_code
_entity_poly.pdbx_strand_id
1 'polypeptide(L)' 'AVTLSRILEYFEEKNPAWKQIESVVIDKDLVEWGTLKAAFPRAKILLCQFHAIARWKK' A
#
# COMPACT_ATOMS: atom_id res chain seq x y z
N ALA A 1 4.50 13.56 -12.45
CA ALA A 1 4.42 12.66 -11.29
C ALA A 1 3.84 11.33 -11.75
N VAL A 2 4.49 10.21 -11.45
CA VAL A 2 3.84 8.90 -11.55
C VAL A 2 2.90 8.81 -10.35
N THR A 3 1.60 8.77 -10.59
CA THR A 3 0.60 8.60 -9.54
C THR A 3 0.65 7.17 -9.00
N LEU A 4 0.36 6.98 -7.70
CA LEU A 4 0.31 5.65 -7.08
C LEU A 4 -0.58 4.67 -7.87
N SER A 5 -1.67 5.18 -8.48
CA SER A 5 -2.57 4.39 -9.31
C SER A 5 -1.86 3.65 -10.45
N ARG A 6 -0.98 4.32 -11.20
CA ARG A 6 -0.26 3.71 -12.34
C ARG A 6 0.69 2.60 -11.90
N ILE A 7 1.27 2.75 -10.72
CA ILE A 7 2.14 1.73 -10.14
C ILE A 7 1.30 0.52 -9.71
N LEU A 8 0.17 0.76 -9.05
CA LEU A 8 -0.73 -0.32 -8.62
C LEU A 8 -1.32 -1.07 -9.81
N GLU A 9 -1.72 -0.39 -10.88
CA GLU A 9 -2.17 -1.00 -12.14
C GLU A 9 -1.11 -1.95 -12.70
N TYR A 10 0.14 -1.52 -12.77
CA TYR A 10 1.25 -2.38 -13.23
C TYR A 10 1.42 -3.63 -12.34
N PHE A 11 1.36 -3.48 -11.02
CA PHE A 11 1.48 -4.64 -10.13
C PHE A 11 0.25 -5.56 -10.17
N GLU A 12 -0.96 -5.02 -10.36
CA GLU A 12 -2.17 -5.81 -10.55
C GLU A 12 -2.03 -6.69 -11.80
N GLU A 13 -1.56 -6.13 -12.92
CA GLU A 13 -1.34 -6.87 -14.16
C GLU A 13 -0.30 -8.00 -14.02
N LYS A 14 0.71 -7.81 -13.15
CA LYS A 14 1.83 -8.76 -12.99
C LYS A 14 1.66 -9.72 -11.84
N ASN A 15 0.67 -9.55 -10.97
CA ASN A 15 0.46 -10.39 -9.80
C ASN A 15 -0.83 -11.21 -9.93
N PRO A 16 -0.76 -12.50 -10.34
CA PRO A 16 -1.92 -13.37 -10.42
C PRO A 16 -2.68 -13.52 -9.08
N ALA A 17 -2.01 -13.29 -7.96
CA ALA A 17 -2.59 -13.35 -6.62
C ALA A 17 -3.08 -11.98 -6.12
N TRP A 18 -3.23 -10.97 -6.98
CA TRP A 18 -3.63 -9.61 -6.58
C TRP A 18 -4.91 -9.59 -5.72
N LYS A 19 -5.94 -10.35 -6.12
CA LYS A 19 -7.21 -10.44 -5.38
C LYS A 19 -7.10 -11.22 -4.05
N GLN A 20 -5.98 -11.90 -3.79
CA GLN A 20 -5.70 -12.65 -2.56
C GLN A 20 -4.88 -11.83 -1.55
N ILE A 21 -4.55 -10.58 -1.86
CA ILE A 21 -3.85 -9.71 -0.93
C ILE A 21 -4.77 -9.38 0.25
N GLU A 22 -4.36 -9.82 1.44
CA GLU A 22 -5.10 -9.61 2.69
C GLU A 22 -4.64 -8.34 3.45
N SER A 23 -3.42 -7.87 3.20
CA SER A 23 -2.92 -6.65 3.83
C SER A 23 -1.89 -5.91 2.98
N VAL A 24 -1.87 -4.59 3.14
CA VAL A 24 -0.88 -3.69 2.55
C VAL A 24 -0.26 -2.88 3.68
N VAL A 25 1.06 -2.86 3.75
CA VAL A 25 1.79 -2.19 4.82
C VAL A 25 2.41 -0.91 4.26
N ILE A 26 2.05 0.24 4.83
CA ILE A 26 2.39 1.56 4.29
C ILE A 26 3.20 2.40 5.26
N ASP A 27 3.96 3.33 4.71
CA ASP A 27 4.60 4.39 5.47
C ASP A 27 3.57 5.37 6.05
N LYS A 28 3.86 6.00 7.20
CA LYS A 28 2.97 6.97 7.85
C LYS A 28 2.73 8.23 7.01
N ASP A 29 3.70 8.58 6.15
CA ASP A 29 3.66 9.80 5.35
C ASP A 29 2.97 9.58 3.98
N LEU A 30 2.48 8.37 3.71
CA LEU A 30 1.71 8.10 2.50
C LEU A 30 0.30 8.69 2.64
N VAL A 31 -0.08 9.59 1.73
CA VAL A 31 -1.35 10.34 1.78
C VAL A 31 -2.42 9.84 0.83
N GLU A 32 -2.08 8.98 -0.15
CA GLU A 32 -2.98 8.49 -1.20
C GLU A 32 -3.85 7.28 -0.76
N TRP A 33 -4.47 7.36 0.42
CA TRP A 33 -5.25 6.25 1.03
C TRP A 33 -6.45 5.83 0.18
N GLY A 34 -7.11 6.78 -0.50
CA GLY A 34 -8.25 6.49 -1.37
C GLY A 34 -7.87 5.55 -2.52
N THR A 35 -6.70 5.76 -3.11
CA THR A 35 -6.16 4.93 -4.19
C THR A 35 -5.91 3.50 -3.71
N LEU A 36 -5.36 3.33 -2.50
CA LEU A 36 -5.15 2.00 -1.91
C LEU A 36 -6.46 1.29 -1.59
N LYS A 37 -7.45 2.01 -1.04
CA LYS A 37 -8.77 1.43 -0.75
C LYS A 37 -9.49 0.97 -2.02
N ALA A 38 -9.35 1.73 -3.12
CA ALA A 38 -9.92 1.35 -4.41
C ALA A 38 -9.21 0.10 -4.99
N ALA A 39 -7.89 0.05 -4.91
CA ALA A 39 -7.09 -1.07 -5.42
C ALA A 39 -7.26 -2.36 -4.61
N PHE A 40 -7.40 -2.24 -3.29
CA PHE A 40 -7.46 -3.37 -2.36
C PHE A 40 -8.69 -3.31 -1.43
N PRO A 41 -9.92 -3.42 -1.97
CA PRO A 41 -11.15 -3.18 -1.19
C PRO A 41 -11.36 -4.15 -0.03
N ARG A 42 -10.70 -5.31 -0.03
CA ARG A 42 -10.80 -6.33 1.03
C ARG A 42 -9.57 -6.38 1.93
N ALA A 43 -8.47 -5.73 1.57
CA ALA A 43 -7.24 -5.81 2.32
C ALA A 43 -7.23 -4.82 3.49
N LYS A 44 -6.53 -5.18 4.57
CA LYS A 44 -6.23 -4.25 5.66
C LYS A 44 -5.06 -3.36 5.27
N ILE A 45 -5.26 -2.05 5.33
CA ILE A 45 -4.16 -1.08 5.17
C ILE A 45 -3.57 -0.82 6.56
N LEU A 46 -2.30 -1.19 6.75
CA LEU A 46 -1.61 -1.17 8.04
C LEU A 46 -0.40 -0.22 8.00
N LEU A 47 -0.09 0.42 9.12
CA LEU A 47 1.15 1.17 9.26
C LEU A 47 2.34 0.22 9.37
N CYS A 48 3.42 0.54 8.67
CA CYS A 48 4.67 -0.19 8.71
C CYS A 48 5.36 -0.03 10.07
N GLN A 49 5.41 -1.11 10.85
CA GLN A 49 6.09 -1.11 12.15
C GLN A 49 7.59 -0.81 12.01
N PHE A 50 8.23 -1.30 10.95
CA PHE A 50 9.64 -1.02 10.70
C PHE A 50 9.89 0.49 10.57
N HIS A 51 9.14 1.17 9.70
CA HIS A 51 9.26 2.62 9.53
C HIS A 51 8.83 3.40 10.77
N ALA A 52 7.79 2.96 11.49
CA ALA A 52 7.35 3.59 12.72
C ALA A 52 8.43 3.54 13.81
N ILE A 53 9.01 2.37 14.04
CA ILE A 53 10.07 2.17 15.04
C ILE A 53 11.36 2.90 14.63
N ALA A 54 11.76 2.80 13.36
CA ALA A 54 12.96 3.45 12.86
C ALA A 54 12.88 4.98 12.99
N ARG A 55 11.71 5.58 12.75
CA ARG A 55 11.49 7.01 12.96
C ARG A 55 11.39 7.38 14.44
N TRP A 56 10.80 6.53 15.28
CA TRP A 56 10.68 6.80 16.70
C TRP A 56 12.04 6.81 17.44
N LYS A 57 13.02 6.08 16.92
CA LYS A 57 14.40 6.07 17.43
C LYS A 57 15.26 7.26 16.96
N LYS A 58 14.74 8.13 16.09
CA LYS A 58 15.38 9.39 15.69
C LYS A 58 14.82 10.53 16.53
#